data_AF-A0AAD6A976-F1
#
_entry.id   AF-A0AAD6A976-F1
#
_cell.length_a   1.000
_cell.length_b   1.000
_cell.length_c   1.000
_cell.angle_alpha   90.00
_cell.angle_beta   90.00
_cell.angle_gamma   90.00
#
_symmetry.space_group_name_H-M   'P 1'
#
loop_
_entity.id
_entity.type
_entity.pdbx_description
1 polymer ?
#
loop_
_entity_poly.entity_id
_entity_poly.type
_entity_poly.pdbx_seq_one_letter_code
_entity_poly.pdbx_strand_id
1 'polypeptide(L)'
;MEDCTLQVSTNGYYLDLDSSLSEQRDDLESFYEDVTNGKKPILILRTLLSVRVHCILEASETLRLRSFRDSKTQNPQKLQRL
;
A
#
# COMPACT_ATOMS: atom_id res chain seq x y z
N MET A 1 14.72 -4.34 -2.25
CA MET A 1 13.74 -4.42 -1.14
C MET A 1 13.07 -3.05 -1.00
N GLU A 2 12.68 -2.42 -2.11
CA GLU A 2 12.32 -0.98 -2.11
C GLU A 2 10.80 -0.77 -1.99
N ASP A 3 10.01 -1.77 -2.36
CA ASP A 3 8.54 -1.67 -2.33
C ASP A 3 7.91 -2.26 -1.05
N CYS A 4 8.73 -2.72 -0.11
CA CYS A 4 8.29 -3.46 1.07
C CYS A 4 8.45 -2.65 2.35
N THR A 5 7.54 -2.89 3.30
CA THR A 5 7.58 -2.37 4.67
C THR A 5 7.15 -3.45 5.66
N LEU A 6 7.47 -3.24 6.92
CA LEU A 6 7.07 -4.09 8.03
C LEU A 6 5.99 -3.38 8.85
N GLN A 7 4.96 -4.12 9.22
CA GLN A 7 3.90 -3.62 10.10
C GLN A 7 3.79 -4.49 11.34
N VAL A 8 3.66 -3.86 12.50
CA VAL A 8 3.36 -4.52 13.76
C VAL A 8 1.91 -5.01 13.74
N SER A 9 1.72 -6.32 13.93
CA SER A 9 0.40 -6.94 13.80
C SER A 9 -0.61 -6.49 14.87
N THR A 10 -0.15 -6.09 16.05
CA THR A 10 -1.02 -5.82 17.22
C THR A 10 -1.66 -4.44 17.19
N ASN A 11 -0.94 -3.42 16.71
CA ASN A 11 -1.41 -2.03 16.67
C ASN A 11 -1.48 -1.46 15.23
N GLY A 12 -0.99 -2.19 14.24
CA GLY A 12 -0.98 -1.76 12.84
C GLY A 12 0.07 -0.69 12.52
N TYR A 13 1.01 -0.40 13.42
CA TYR A 13 2.08 0.57 13.21
C TYR A 13 3.04 0.10 12.11
N TYR A 14 3.45 1.00 11.21
CA TYR A 14 4.44 0.70 10.17
C TYR A 14 5.82 1.13 10.66
N LEU A 15 6.78 0.22 10.58
CA LEU A 15 8.15 0.51 11.00
C LEU A 15 8.82 1.46 10.01
N ASP A 16 9.52 2.44 10.56
CA ASP A 16 10.54 3.16 9.81
C ASP A 16 11.75 2.24 9.64
N LEU A 17 12.06 1.90 8.38
CA LEU A 17 13.17 1.01 8.03
C LEU A 17 14.52 1.73 7.98
N ASP A 18 14.51 3.06 7.98
CA ASP A 18 15.71 3.89 8.03
C ASP A 18 16.18 4.14 9.47
N SER A 19 15.34 3.79 10.46
CA SER A 19 15.61 3.91 11.90
C SER A 19 15.63 2.54 12.59
N SER A 20 16.38 2.43 13.68
CA SER A 20 16.36 1.25 14.54
C SER A 20 15.04 1.14 15.33
N LEU A 21 14.72 -0.05 15.84
CA LEU A 21 13.54 -0.24 16.71
C LEU A 21 13.63 0.56 18.02
N SER A 22 14.85 0.82 18.49
CA SER A 22 15.08 1.59 19.71
C SER A 22 14.82 3.08 19.52
N GLU A 23 15.08 3.62 18.33
CA GLU A 23 14.82 5.03 18.01
C GLU A 23 13.32 5.33 17.86
N GLN A 24 12.50 4.34 17.52
CA GLN A 24 11.04 4.44 17.41
C GLN A 24 10.32 3.73 18.57
N ARG A 25 10.96 3.64 19.75
CA ARG A 25 10.46 2.85 20.88
C ARG A 25 9.10 3.33 21.42
N ASP A 26 8.85 4.64 21.40
CA ASP A 26 7.62 5.22 21.94
C ASP A 26 6.37 4.67 21.20
N ASP A 27 6.49 4.42 19.90
CA ASP A 27 5.42 3.81 19.08
C ASP A 27 5.35 2.27 19.20
N LEU A 28 6.35 1.66 19.85
CA LEU A 28 6.53 0.21 20.00
C LEU A 28 6.37 -0.29 21.43
N GLU A 29 5.78 0.50 22.34
CA GLU A 29 5.62 0.12 23.75
C GLU A 29 4.94 -1.25 23.91
N SER A 30 3.79 -1.46 23.26
CA SER A 30 3.06 -2.73 23.31
C SER A 30 3.84 -3.89 22.66
N PHE A 31 4.64 -3.61 21.63
CA PHE A 31 5.51 -4.62 21.00
C PHE A 31 6.58 -5.10 21.97
N TYR A 32 7.23 -4.17 22.69
CA TYR A 32 8.23 -4.52 23.70
C TYR A 32 7.61 -5.18 24.93
N GLU A 33 6.42 -4.76 25.35
CA GLU A 33 5.67 -5.41 26.42
C GLU A 33 5.42 -6.90 26.11
N ASP A 34 4.95 -7.22 24.90
CA ASP A 34 4.74 -8.59 24.47
C ASP A 34 6.04 -9.42 24.51
N VAL A 35 7.16 -8.83 24.05
CA VAL A 35 8.49 -9.48 24.11
C VAL A 35 8.90 -9.75 25.56
N THR A 36 8.75 -8.77 26.45
CA THR A 36 9.11 -8.92 27.87
C THR A 36 8.26 -9.96 28.58
N ASN A 37 7.00 -10.11 28.18
CA ASN A 37 6.09 -11.14 28.65
C ASN A 37 6.33 -12.53 28.02
N GLY A 38 7.40 -12.69 27.23
CA GLY A 38 7.77 -13.96 26.59
C GLY A 38 6.91 -14.33 25.38
N LYS A 39 6.08 -13.42 24.88
CA LYS A 39 5.33 -13.63 23.65
C LYS A 39 6.24 -13.34 22.45
N LYS A 40 5.97 -14.02 21.34
CA LYS A 40 6.64 -13.74 20.07
C LYS A 40 5.85 -12.67 19.33
N PRO A 41 6.37 -11.44 19.16
CA PRO A 41 5.66 -10.41 18.42
C PRO A 41 5.61 -10.78 16.92
N ILE A 42 4.52 -10.41 16.26
CA ILE A 42 4.28 -10.73 14.85
C ILE A 42 4.47 -9.47 14.01
N LEU A 43 5.35 -9.55 13.02
CA LEU A 43 5.54 -8.52 11.99
C LEU A 43 4.99 -9.02 10.66
N ILE A 44 4.26 -8.15 9.97
CA ILE A 44 3.67 -8.40 8.67
C ILE A 44 4.54 -7.74 7.60
N LEU A 45 5.12 -8.53 6.70
CA LEU A 45 5.77 -8.03 5.49
C LEU A 45 4.70 -7.70 4.46
N ARG A 46 4.71 -6.46 3.97
CA ARG A 46 3.68 -5.96 3.05
C ARG A 46 4.25 -4.90 2.12
N THR A 47 3.51 -4.59 1.06
CA THR A 47 3.88 -3.49 0.16
C THR A 47 3.65 -2.13 0.81
N LEU A 48 4.53 -1.18 0.48
CA LEU A 48 4.41 0.22 0.90
C LEU A 48 3.04 0.79 0.50
N LEU A 49 2.52 1.70 1.32
CA LEU A 49 1.25 2.34 1.03
C LEU A 49 1.33 3.17 -0.26
N SER A 50 2.45 3.87 -0.49
CA SER A 50 2.71 4.64 -1.70
C SER A 50 2.64 3.78 -2.96
N VAL A 51 3.29 2.61 -2.95
CA VAL A 51 3.27 1.64 -4.06
C VAL A 51 1.84 1.19 -4.36
N ARG A 52 1.07 0.84 -3.33
CA ARG A 52 -0.34 0.44 -3.53
C ARG A 52 -1.21 1.57 -4.07
N VAL A 53 -1.03 2.80 -3.58
CA VAL A 53 -1.75 3.98 -4.09
C VAL A 53 -1.39 4.24 -5.55
N HIS A 54 -0.12 4.16 -5.90
CA HIS A 54 0.35 4.34 -7.26
C HIS A 54 -0.29 3.31 -8.21
N CYS A 55 -0.24 2.02 -7.86
CA CYS A 55 -0.88 0.97 -8.67
C CYS A 55 -2.39 1.18 -8.83
N ILE A 56 -3.09 1.64 -7.78
CA ILE A 56 -4.54 1.91 -7.85
C ILE A 56 -4.84 3.07 -8.82
N LEU A 57 -4.05 4.15 -8.75
CA LEU A 57 -4.21 5.30 -9.64
C LEU A 57 -3.97 4.91 -11.10
N GLU A 58 -2.85 4.23 -11.38
CA GLU A 58 -2.52 3.74 -12.72
C GLU A 58 -3.58 2.80 -13.28
N ALA A 59 -4.10 1.89 -12.45
CA ALA A 59 -5.16 0.97 -12.85
C ALA A 59 -6.45 1.72 -13.19
N SER A 60 -6.82 2.75 -12.41
CA SER A 60 -8.00 3.55 -12.66
C SER A 60 -7.93 4.28 -14.00
N GLU A 61 -6.79 4.92 -14.30
CA GLU A 61 -6.57 5.60 -15.57
C GLU A 61 -6.62 4.63 -16.75
N THR A 62 -5.97 3.47 -16.61
CA THR A 62 -5.97 2.42 -17.63
C THR A 62 -7.39 1.92 -17.89
N LEU A 63 -8.18 1.67 -16.85
CA LEU A 63 -9.58 1.24 -16.98
C LEU A 63 -10.46 2.31 -17.62
N ARG A 64 -10.23 3.59 -17.28
CA ARG A 64 -10.94 4.72 -17.89
C ARG A 64 -10.67 4.81 -19.39
N LEU A 65 -9.42 4.65 -19.82
CA LEU A 65 -9.04 4.63 -21.23
C LEU A 65 -9.64 3.43 -21.98
N ARG A 66 -9.66 2.25 -21.35
CA ARG A 66 -10.32 1.05 -21.91
C ARG A 66 -11.82 1.28 -22.10
N SER A 67 -12.51 1.77 -21.08
CA SER A 67 -13.95 2.09 -21.18
C SER A 67 -14.26 3.13 -22.26
N PHE A 68 -13.40 4.14 -22.42
CA PHE A 68 -13.53 5.11 -23.52
C PHE A 68 -13.32 4.46 -24.89
N ARG A 69 -12.29 3.61 -25.03
CA ARG A 69 -12.03 2.86 -26.27
C ARG A 69 -13.20 1.93 -26.62
N ASP A 70 -13.75 1.22 -25.64
CA ASP A 70 -14.89 0.32 -25.83
C ASP A 70 -16.16 1.09 -26.23
N SER A 71 -16.36 2.28 -25.68
CA SER A 71 -17.44 3.19 -26.12
C SER A 71 -17.27 3.65 -27.57
N LYS A 72 -16.03 3.85 -28.03
CA LYS A 72 -15.71 4.24 -29.42
C LYS A 72 -15.86 3.07 -30.39
N THR A 73 -15.50 1.85 -30.01
CA THR A 73 -15.67 0.65 -30.85
C THR A 73 -17.14 0.28 -31.03
N GLN A 74 -17.98 0.50 -30.00
CA GLN A 74 -19.41 0.19 -30.05
C GLN A 74 -20.26 1.26 -30.78
N ASN A 75 -19.75 2.48 -30.97
CA ASN A 75 -20.44 3.51 -31.75
C ASN A 75 -19.47 4.38 -32.59
N PRO A 76 -19.04 3.88 -33.75
CA PRO A 76 -18.05 4.58 -34.60
C PRO A 76 -18.61 5.83 -35.32
N GLN A 77 -19.92 6.06 -35.34
CA GLN A 77 -20.54 7.15 -36.14
C GLN A 77 -20.50 8.54 -35.49
N LYS A 78 -20.04 8.68 -34.25
CA LYS A 78 -19.94 9.99 -33.56
C LYS A 78 -18.77 10.88 -34.02
N LEU A 79 -17.97 10.47 -34.99
CA LEU A 79 -16.81 11.23 -35.49
C LEU A 79 -17.10 12.20 -36.64
N GLN A 80 -18.31 12.19 -37.24
CA GLN A 80 -18.63 13.06 -38.38
C GLN A 80 -19.26 14.42 -38.01
N ARG A 81 -19.22 14.82 -36.74
CA ARG A 81 -19.74 16.12 -36.25
C ARG A 81 -18.72 16.89 -35.39
N LEU A 82 -17.46 16.89 -35.83
CA LEU A 82 -16.48 17.92 -35.48
C LEU A 82 -16.11 18.65 -36.77
#